data_AF-A0A0Q0JPX7-F1
#
_entry.id   AF-A0A0Q0JPX7-F1
#
_cell.length_a   1.000
_cell.length_b   1.000
_cell.length_c   1.000
_cell.angle_alpha   90.00
_cell.angle_beta   90.00
_cell.angle_gamma   90.00
#
_symmetry.space_group_name_H-M   'P 1'
#
loop_
_entity.id
_entity.type
_entity.pdbx_description
1 polymer ?
#
loop_
_entity_poly.entity_id
_entity_poly.type
_entity_poly.pdbx_seq_one_letter_code
_entity_poly.pdbx_strand_id
1 'polypeptide(L)' 'MKFTLAPKVNALVNIISACTFFFGSTLFLPAFIEYATVGVVLFMVGSLLFLLSALADYYSH' A
#
# COMPACT_ATOMS: atom_id res chain seq x y z
N MET A 1 -23.03 0.85 -5.69
CA MET A 1 -21.97 1.29 -6.62
C MET A 1 -20.90 0.21 -6.62
N LYS A 2 -20.66 -0.49 -7.74
CA LYS A 2 -19.56 -1.47 -7.84
C LYS A 2 -18.24 -0.69 -7.81
N PHE A 3 -17.39 -0.93 -6.83
CA PHE A 3 -16.06 -0.34 -6.77
C PHE A 3 -15.12 -1.21 -7.61
N THR A 4 -14.74 -0.74 -8.79
CA THR A 4 -13.86 -1.45 -9.73
C THR A 4 -12.82 -0.49 -10.27
N LEU A 5 -11.60 -0.97 -10.50
CA LEU A 5 -10.52 -0.20 -11.11
C LEU A 5 -10.18 -0.79 -12.47
N ALA A 6 -9.80 0.05 -13.43
CA ALA A 6 -9.26 -0.45 -14.70
C ALA A 6 -7.97 -1.25 -14.42
N PRO A 7 -7.69 -2.36 -15.15
CA PRO A 7 -6.58 -3.26 -14.81
C PRO A 7 -5.22 -2.57 -14.66
N LYS A 8 -4.90 -1.63 -15.57
CA LYS A 8 -3.65 -0.85 -15.50
C LYS A 8 -3.58 0.07 -14.29
N VAL A 9 -4.72 0.65 -13.90
CA VAL A 9 -4.81 1.51 -12.71
C VAL A 9 -4.63 0.66 -11.45
N ASN A 10 -5.27 -0.50 -11.39
CA ASN A 10 -5.14 -1.41 -10.26
C ASN A 10 -3.70 -1.93 -10.10
N ALA A 11 -3.04 -2.29 -11.20
CA ALA A 11 -1.63 -2.66 -11.20
C ALA A 11 -0.72 -1.53 -10.68
N LEU A 12 -0.99 -0.28 -11.08
CA LEU A 12 -0.23 0.87 -10.59
C LEU A 12 -0.44 1.11 -9.09
N VAL A 13 -1.69 0.98 -8.60
CA VAL A 13 -2.01 1.07 -7.16
C VAL A 13 -1.26 0.00 -6.38
N ASN A 14 -1.20 -1.24 -6.89
CA ASN A 14 -0.45 -2.32 -6.26
C ASN A 14 1.06 -2.06 -6.21
N ILE A 15 1.66 -1.49 -7.27
CA ILE A 15 3.08 -1.13 -7.28
C ILE A 15 3.37 -0.05 -6.22
N ILE A 16 2.57 1.01 -6.19
CA ILE A 16 2.74 2.11 -5.23
C ILE A 16 2.56 1.61 -3.79
N SER A 17 1.51 0.81 -3.58
CA SER A 17 1.23 0.12 -2.33
C SER A 17 2.44 -0.70 -1.84
N ALA A 18 2.97 -1.58 -2.70
CA ALA A 18 4.10 -2.43 -2.36
C ALA A 18 5.36 -1.61 -2.02
N CYS A 19 5.64 -0.55 -2.78
CA CYS A 19 6.78 0.34 -2.48
C CYS A 19 6.61 1.04 -1.13
N THR A 20 5.46 1.67 -0.88
CA THR A 20 5.21 2.39 0.38
C THR A 20 5.19 1.46 1.59
N PHE A 21 4.60 0.26 1.45
CA PHE A 21 4.64 -0.78 2.47
C PHE A 21 6.08 -1.23 2.77
N PHE A 22 6.84 -1.59 1.72
CA PHE A 22 8.21 -2.09 1.86
C PHE A 22 9.14 -1.06 2.52
N PHE A 23 9.18 0.17 2.00
CA PHE A 23 10.02 1.22 2.59
C PHE A 23 9.52 1.65 3.97
N GLY A 24 8.20 1.75 4.17
CA GLY A 24 7.62 2.03 5.48
C GLY A 24 8.02 0.99 6.53
N SER A 25 7.93 -0.30 6.19
CA SER A 25 8.35 -1.39 7.07
C SER A 25 9.86 -1.39 7.36
N THR A 26 10.68 -0.97 6.39
CA THR A 26 12.14 -0.86 6.55
C THR A 26 12.52 0.17 7.62
N LEU A 27 11.72 1.23 7.79
CA LEU A 27 11.99 2.26 8.81
C LEU A 27 11.76 1.78 10.25
N PHE A 28 11.22 0.58 10.44
CA PHE A 28 11.14 -0.05 11.77
C PHE A 28 12.40 -0.81 12.18
N LEU A 29 13.41 -0.92 11.31
CA LEU A 29 14.69 -1.48 11.73
C LEU A 29 15.33 -0.57 12.80
N PRO A 30 16.06 -1.15 13.78
CA PRO A 30 16.69 -0.38 14.85
C PRO A 30 17.59 0.77 14.35
N ALA A 31 18.25 0.58 13.20
CA ALA A 31 19.11 1.58 12.57
C ALA A 31 18.36 2.85 12.09
N PHE A 32 17.03 2.77 11.93
CA PHE A 32 16.20 3.86 11.40
C PHE A 32 15.07 4.26 12.37
N ILE A 33 15.15 3.85 13.64
CA ILE A 33 14.05 4.02 14.60
C ILE A 33 13.64 5.48 14.83
N GLU A 34 14.55 6.44 14.60
CA GLU A 34 14.25 7.88 14.64
C GLU A 34 13.19 8.29 13.59
N TYR A 35 13.06 7.53 12.50
CA TYR A 35 12.08 7.72 11.44
C TYR A 35 10.82 6.86 11.61
N ALA A 36 10.62 6.21 12.77
CA ALA A 36 9.53 5.27 12.98
C ALA A 36 8.15 5.86 12.66
N THR A 37 7.88 7.12 12.99
CA THR A 37 6.60 7.78 12.66
C THR A 37 6.37 7.84 11.16
N VAL A 38 7.40 8.19 10.38
CA VAL A 38 7.34 8.17 8.91
C VAL A 38 7.13 6.74 8.41
N GLY A 39 7.82 5.78 9.03
CA GLY A 39 7.66 4.35 8.79
C GLY A 39 6.21 3.89 8.95
N VAL A 40 5.57 4.21 10.08
CA VAL A 40 4.16 3.89 10.35
C VAL A 40 3.25 4.48 9.29
N VAL A 41 3.42 5.76 8.94
CA VAL A 41 2.56 6.42 7.95
C VAL A 41 2.68 5.73 6.59
N LEU A 42 3.91 5.50 6.10
CA LEU A 42 4.14 4.83 4.82
C LEU A 42 3.61 3.39 4.82
N PHE A 43 3.84 2.66 5.91
CA PHE A 43 3.36 1.29 6.09
C PHE A 43 1.83 1.21 6.05
N MET A 44 1.15 2.07 6.81
CA MET A 44 -0.32 2.09 6.85
C MET A 44 -0.93 2.54 5.53
N VAL A 45 -0.36 3.56 4.87
CA VAL A 45 -0.83 4.01 3.56
C VAL A 45 -0.66 2.91 2.51
N GLY A 46 0.52 2.27 2.45
CA GLY A 46 0.75 1.14 1.55
C GLY A 46 -0.23 0.00 1.79
N SER A 47 -0.41 -0.41 3.05
CA SER A 47 -1.36 -1.44 3.44
C SER A 47 -2.79 -1.12 3.02
N LEU A 48 -3.23 0.13 3.19
CA LEU A 48 -4.56 0.57 2.82
C LEU A 48 -4.75 0.58 1.29
N LEU A 49 -3.75 1.05 0.54
CA LEU A 49 -3.79 1.02 -0.93
C LEU A 49 -3.88 -0.42 -1.46
N PHE A 50 -3.13 -1.36 -0.86
CA PHE A 50 -3.25 -2.78 -1.18
C PHE A 50 -4.67 -3.28 -0.93
N LEU A 51 -5.25 -2.98 0.24
CA LEU A 51 -6.58 -3.43 0.61
C LEU A 51 -7.64 -2.91 -0.38
N LEU A 52 -7.56 -1.63 -0.76
CA LEU A 52 -8.47 -1.05 -1.75
C LEU A 52 -8.29 -1.70 -3.13
N SER A 53 -7.07 -1.97 -3.54
CA SER A 53 -6.79 -2.67 -4.80
C SER A 53 -7.37 -4.10 -4.81
N ALA A 54 -7.18 -4.85 -3.73
CA ALA A 54 -7.73 -6.20 -3.58
C ALA A 54 -9.27 -6.21 -3.57
N LEU A 55 -9.90 -5.23 -2.91
CA LEU A 55 -11.35 -5.06 -2.96
C LEU A 55 -11.84 -4.73 -4.37
N ALA A 56 -11.12 -3.86 -5.10
CA ALA A 56 -11.46 -3.53 -6.48
C ALA A 56 -11.39 -4.76 -7.40
N ASP A 57 -10.38 -5.60 -7.24
CA ASP A 57 -10.26 -6.86 -8.00
C ASP A 57 -11.39 -7.83 -7.64
N TYR A 58 -11.70 -8.00 -6.36
CA TYR A 58 -12.79 -8.88 -5.90
C TYR A 58 -14.14 -8.53 -6.53
N TYR A 59 -14.47 -7.25 -6.65
CA TYR A 59 -15.73 -6.80 -7.25
C TYR A 59 -15.73 -6.73 -8.79
N SER A 60 -14.56 -6.80 -9.40
CA SER A 60 -14.38 -6.81 -10.87
C SER A 60 -14.64 -8.19 -11.48
N HIS A 61 -14.59 -9.24 -10.66
CA HIS A 61 -15.06 -10.59 -10.98
C HIS A 61 -16.51 -10.81 -10.54
#